data_AF-A0A7C7X9I7-F1
#
_entry.id   AF-A0A7C7X9I7-F1
#
_cell.length_a   1.000
_cell.length_b   1.000
_cell.length_c   1.000
_cell.angle_alpha   90.00
_cell.angle_beta   90.00
_cell.angle_gamma   90.00
#
_symmetry.space_group_name_H-M   'P 1'
#
loop_
_entity.id
_entity.type
_entity.pdbx_description
1 polymer ?
#
loop_
_entity_poly.entity_id
_entity_poly.type
_entity_poly.pdbx_seq_one_letter_code
_entity_poly.pdbx_strand_id
1 'polypeptide(L)'
;MRTGACVGVVIGLLFLTTGAASAWAACGDSGVSLQVLGSGGPFGAGRASAGYVVWIDGVSRVMVDAGGGTFVRFHEADATLADLDLLALSHFHPDHAADVPALLWPRGGELRVAGPSGSPAFPSLGDFLGGLFGPDGVFRILNNRVTLDAVTVDITADEPTDVLSEGG
;
A
#
# COMPACT_ATOMS: atom_id res chain seq x y z
N MET A 1 -16.09 -60.14 -46.01
CA MET A 1 -14.81 -59.68 -45.42
C MET A 1 -15.05 -58.29 -44.83
N ARG A 2 -14.67 -58.12 -43.56
CA ARG A 2 -14.83 -56.92 -42.72
C ARG A 2 -13.88 -55.80 -43.15
N THR A 3 -14.26 -54.56 -42.82
CA THR A 3 -13.48 -53.41 -42.24
C THR A 3 -13.90 -52.11 -42.94
N GLY A 4 -14.21 -50.99 -42.30
CA GLY A 4 -14.17 -50.57 -40.89
C GLY A 4 -14.24 -49.04 -40.89
N ALA A 5 -15.23 -48.43 -40.24
CA ALA A 5 -15.34 -46.98 -40.13
C ALA A 5 -14.43 -46.47 -39.00
N CYS A 6 -13.51 -45.57 -39.30
CA CYS A 6 -12.72 -44.86 -38.30
C CYS A 6 -13.57 -43.78 -37.64
N VAL A 7 -14.08 -44.05 -36.43
CA VAL A 7 -14.65 -43.03 -35.56
C VAL A 7 -13.48 -42.37 -34.82
N GLY A 8 -13.11 -41.17 -35.24
CA GLY A 8 -12.18 -40.32 -34.50
C GLY A 8 -12.89 -39.72 -33.29
N VAL A 9 -12.60 -40.24 -32.09
CA VAL A 9 -13.03 -39.62 -30.84
C VAL A 9 -12.05 -38.48 -30.54
N VAL A 10 -12.50 -37.25 -30.71
CA VAL A 10 -11.78 -36.05 -30.23
C VAL A 10 -12.05 -35.95 -28.72
N ILE A 11 -11.10 -36.37 -27.90
CA ILE A 11 -11.13 -36.16 -26.46
C ILE A 11 -10.75 -34.69 -26.22
N GLY A 12 -11.75 -33.83 -26.03
CA GLY A 12 -11.55 -32.46 -25.58
C GLY A 12 -11.10 -32.45 -24.12
N LEU A 13 -9.82 -32.16 -23.89
CA LEU A 13 -9.27 -32.01 -22.54
C LEU A 13 -9.67 -30.63 -22.00
N LEU A 14 -10.79 -30.57 -21.26
CA LEU A 14 -11.25 -29.36 -20.58
C LEU A 14 -10.39 -29.15 -19.32
N PHE A 15 -9.35 -28.33 -19.43
CA PHE A 15 -8.60 -27.86 -18.26
C PHE A 15 -9.51 -26.92 -17.45
N LEU A 16 -10.23 -27.50 -16.48
CA LEU A 16 -10.83 -26.73 -15.39
C LEU A 16 -9.69 -26.24 -14.48
N THR A 17 -9.12 -25.08 -14.82
CA THR A 17 -8.28 -24.34 -13.89
C THR A 17 -9.18 -23.84 -12.78
N THR A 18 -9.33 -24.61 -11.71
CA THR A 18 -9.81 -24.09 -10.44
C THR A 18 -8.71 -23.21 -9.86
N GLY A 19 -8.55 -22.02 -10.45
CA GLY A 19 -7.86 -20.94 -9.79
C GLY A 19 -8.67 -20.68 -8.52
N ALA A 20 -8.10 -21.02 -7.36
CA ALA A 20 -8.55 -20.42 -6.12
C ALA A 20 -8.26 -18.93 -6.28
N ALA A 21 -9.25 -18.18 -6.79
CA ALA A 21 -9.26 -16.75 -6.55
C ALA A 21 -9.24 -16.64 -5.04
N SER A 22 -8.12 -16.19 -4.48
CA SER A 22 -8.11 -15.68 -3.12
C SER A 22 -9.17 -14.59 -3.13
N ALA A 23 -10.36 -14.92 -2.64
CA ALA A 23 -11.41 -13.94 -2.45
C ALA A 23 -10.92 -13.08 -1.30
N TRP A 24 -10.24 -12.00 -1.64
CA TRP A 24 -10.15 -10.86 -0.75
C TRP A 24 -11.59 -10.53 -0.38
N ALA A 25 -11.89 -10.40 0.90
CA ALA A 25 -13.18 -9.87 1.31
C ALA A 25 -13.30 -8.51 0.62
N ALA A 26 -14.21 -8.39 -0.35
CA ALA A 26 -14.44 -7.13 -1.02
C ALA A 26 -14.88 -6.13 0.05
N CYS A 27 -14.12 -5.06 0.19
CA CYS A 27 -14.58 -3.89 0.93
C CYS A 27 -15.88 -3.41 0.28
N GLY A 28 -16.89 -3.12 1.10
CA GLY A 28 -18.21 -2.72 0.59
C GLY A 28 -18.14 -1.37 -0.14
N ASP A 29 -19.08 -1.14 -1.05
CA ASP A 29 -19.16 0.09 -1.84
C ASP A 29 -19.64 1.31 -1.04
N SER A 30 -19.94 1.16 0.26
CA SER A 30 -20.42 2.23 1.13
C SER A 30 -19.88 2.12 2.56
N GLY A 31 -19.74 3.27 3.22
CA GLY A 31 -19.27 3.38 4.59
C GLY A 31 -17.74 3.24 4.69
N VAL A 32 -17.27 2.86 5.88
CA VAL A 32 -15.83 2.73 6.18
C VAL A 32 -15.47 1.26 6.35
N SER A 33 -14.39 0.84 5.69
CA SER A 33 -13.80 -0.49 5.92
C SER A 33 -12.29 -0.44 5.97
N LEU A 34 -11.70 -1.35 6.73
CA LEU A 34 -10.24 -1.51 6.85
C LEU A 34 -9.83 -2.81 6.15
N GLN A 35 -8.88 -2.71 5.23
CA GLN A 35 -8.27 -3.86 4.59
C GLN A 35 -6.83 -4.02 5.06
N VAL A 36 -6.51 -5.22 5.54
CA VAL A 36 -5.16 -5.58 5.98
C VAL A 36 -4.36 -6.04 4.77
N LEU A 37 -3.38 -5.23 4.34
CA LEU A 37 -2.43 -5.61 3.30
C LEU A 37 -1.32 -6.49 3.87
N GLY A 38 -0.90 -6.18 5.10
CA GLY A 38 0.05 -6.99 5.84
C GLY A 38 -0.08 -6.79 7.35
N SER A 39 0.26 -7.85 8.09
CA SER A 39 0.12 -7.93 9.55
C SER A 39 1.34 -8.57 10.21
N GLY A 40 2.43 -8.76 9.46
CA GLY A 40 3.73 -9.16 9.95
C GLY A 40 4.47 -7.98 10.61
N GLY A 41 5.51 -8.31 11.37
CA GLY A 41 6.42 -7.32 11.95
C GLY A 41 7.83 -7.44 11.36
N PRO A 42 8.89 -7.15 12.12
CA PRO A 42 10.26 -7.10 11.60
C PRO A 42 10.83 -8.50 11.28
N PHE A 43 10.13 -9.56 11.68
CA PHE A 43 10.51 -10.94 11.45
C PHE A 43 9.68 -11.51 10.30
N GLY A 44 10.35 -11.96 9.24
CA GLY A 44 9.75 -12.54 8.03
C GLY A 44 9.04 -13.88 8.28
N ALA A 45 7.86 -13.84 8.90
CA ALA A 45 7.09 -15.01 9.32
C ALA A 45 5.92 -15.33 8.35
N GLY A 46 6.17 -15.23 7.04
CA GLY A 46 5.21 -15.62 6.00
C GLY A 46 4.05 -14.66 5.76
N ARG A 47 4.12 -13.43 6.30
CA ARG A 47 3.17 -12.34 6.04
C ARG A 47 3.93 -11.11 5.57
N ALA A 48 3.31 -10.31 4.70
CA ALA A 48 3.77 -8.94 4.46
C ALA A 48 3.81 -8.17 5.78
N SER A 49 4.74 -7.23 5.89
CA SER A 49 4.88 -6.37 7.07
C SER A 49 3.69 -5.42 7.21
N ALA A 50 3.66 -4.59 8.26
CA ALA A 50 2.51 -3.75 8.58
C ALA A 50 2.13 -2.82 7.41
N GLY A 51 0.85 -2.85 7.05
CA GLY A 51 0.27 -1.94 6.07
C GLY A 51 -1.21 -2.19 5.89
N TYR A 52 -1.99 -1.12 5.81
CA TYR A 52 -3.44 -1.15 5.81
C TYR A 52 -4.00 -0.08 4.90
N VAL A 53 -5.15 -0.38 4.27
CA VAL A 53 -5.92 0.60 3.51
C VAL A 53 -7.25 0.83 4.21
N VAL A 54 -7.60 2.09 4.45
CA VAL A 54 -8.94 2.50 4.84
C VAL A 54 -9.70 2.90 3.58
N TRP A 55 -10.79 2.20 3.36
CA TRP A 55 -11.73 2.46 2.28
C TRP A 55 -12.88 3.30 2.81
N ILE A 56 -13.23 4.35 2.09
CA ILE A 56 -14.41 5.18 2.36
C ILE A 56 -15.23 5.23 1.08
N ASP A 57 -16.46 4.73 1.17
CA ASP A 57 -17.41 4.61 0.06
C ASP A 57 -16.80 3.93 -1.17
N GLY A 58 -16.13 2.79 -0.93
CA GLY A 58 -15.50 1.98 -1.98
C GLY A 58 -14.19 2.53 -2.55
N VAL A 59 -13.68 3.66 -2.05
CA VAL A 59 -12.45 4.29 -2.54
C VAL A 59 -11.33 4.15 -1.49
N SER A 60 -10.13 3.74 -1.91
CA SER A 60 -8.96 3.65 -1.02
C SER A 60 -8.48 5.04 -0.64
N ARG A 61 -8.92 5.59 0.50
CA ARG A 61 -8.64 6.98 0.89
C ARG A 61 -7.38 7.14 1.73
N VAL A 62 -7.08 6.17 2.59
CA VAL A 62 -5.95 6.28 3.53
C VAL A 62 -5.10 5.03 3.49
N MET A 63 -3.80 5.20 3.31
CA MET A 63 -2.81 4.16 3.56
C MET A 63 -2.21 4.39 4.95
N VAL A 64 -2.23 3.38 5.81
CA VAL A 64 -1.59 3.40 7.13
C VAL A 64 -0.42 2.41 7.10
N ASP A 65 0.80 2.94 7.26
CA ASP A 65 2.07 2.25 7.06
C ASP A 65 2.24 1.64 5.65
N ALA A 66 3.48 1.41 5.24
CA ALA A 66 3.84 0.71 4.01
C ALA A 66 5.10 -0.13 4.24
N GLY A 67 4.95 -1.21 5.00
CA GLY A 67 5.99 -2.19 5.26
C GLY A 67 6.32 -3.09 4.06
N GLY A 68 7.40 -3.86 4.16
CA GLY A 68 7.83 -4.77 3.10
C GLY A 68 6.73 -5.74 2.63
N GLY A 69 6.46 -5.73 1.32
CA GLY A 69 5.48 -6.59 0.66
C GLY A 69 4.07 -6.00 0.56
N THR A 70 3.80 -4.85 1.18
CA THR A 70 2.48 -4.20 1.10
C THR A 70 2.25 -3.55 -0.26
N PHE A 71 3.30 -3.16 -1.00
CA PHE A 71 3.16 -2.56 -2.33
C PHE A 71 2.43 -3.48 -3.33
N VAL A 72 2.77 -4.76 -3.34
CA VAL A 72 2.09 -5.75 -4.20
C VAL A 72 0.64 -5.92 -3.76
N ARG A 73 0.42 -6.04 -2.44
CA ARG A 73 -0.91 -6.23 -1.85
C ARG A 73 -1.83 -5.02 -2.07
N PHE A 74 -1.28 -3.82 -2.09
CA PHE A 74 -2.00 -2.58 -2.40
C PHE A 74 -2.63 -2.64 -3.80
N HIS A 75 -1.86 -3.05 -4.81
CA HIS A 75 -2.36 -3.18 -6.18
C HIS A 75 -3.26 -4.41 -6.38
N GLU A 76 -2.98 -5.53 -5.69
CA GLU A 76 -3.87 -6.71 -5.70
C GLU A 76 -5.25 -6.40 -5.10
N ALA A 77 -5.31 -5.41 -4.19
CA ALA A 77 -6.54 -4.89 -3.61
C ALA A 77 -7.25 -3.84 -4.48
N ASP A 78 -6.72 -3.53 -5.67
CA ASP A 78 -7.23 -2.48 -6.58
C ASP A 78 -7.16 -1.05 -6.00
N ALA A 79 -6.33 -0.84 -4.96
CA ALA A 79 -6.07 0.49 -4.44
C ALA A 79 -5.12 1.26 -5.36
N THR A 80 -5.28 2.58 -5.45
CA THR A 80 -4.45 3.44 -6.30
C THR A 80 -3.90 4.62 -5.51
N LEU A 81 -2.69 5.08 -5.87
CA LEU A 81 -2.10 6.28 -5.25
C LEU A 81 -2.95 7.54 -5.53
N ALA A 82 -3.65 7.58 -6.66
CA ALA A 82 -4.45 8.73 -7.08
C ALA A 82 -5.72 8.91 -6.23
N ASP A 83 -6.18 7.85 -5.59
CA ASP A 83 -7.35 7.85 -4.72
C ASP A 83 -7.00 8.15 -3.25
N LEU A 84 -5.72 8.05 -2.88
CA LEU A 84 -5.27 8.32 -1.52
C LEU A 84 -5.33 9.82 -1.23
N ASP A 85 -6.02 10.17 -0.15
CA ASP A 85 -5.98 11.50 0.46
C ASP A 85 -4.81 11.59 1.47
N LEU A 86 -4.43 10.48 2.10
CA LEU A 86 -3.40 10.43 3.15
C LEU A 86 -2.56 9.14 3.12
N LEU A 87 -1.25 9.31 3.23
CA LEU A 87 -0.32 8.28 3.71
C LEU A 87 0.08 8.59 5.16
N ALA A 88 -0.42 7.82 6.12
CA ALA A 88 -0.08 7.95 7.53
C ALA A 88 1.00 6.92 7.92
N LEU A 89 2.16 7.39 8.35
CA LEU A 89 3.26 6.56 8.81
C LEU A 89 3.33 6.62 10.34
N SER A 90 3.20 5.47 11.00
CA SER A 90 3.24 5.39 12.45
C SER A 90 4.62 5.69 13.01
N HIS A 91 5.66 5.12 12.40
CA HIS A 91 7.08 5.32 12.72
C HIS A 91 7.98 4.73 11.62
N PHE A 92 9.29 4.92 11.74
CA PHE A 92 10.26 4.59 10.69
C PHE A 92 11.08 3.32 10.96
N HIS A 93 10.46 2.29 11.55
CA HIS A 93 11.02 0.95 11.42
C HIS A 93 10.79 0.40 10.00
N PRO A 94 11.71 -0.43 9.46
CA PRO A 94 11.58 -0.93 8.10
C PRO A 94 10.29 -1.72 7.82
N ASP A 95 9.78 -2.45 8.80
CA ASP A 95 8.53 -3.21 8.68
C ASP A 95 7.26 -2.33 8.64
N HIS A 96 7.40 -1.00 8.76
CA HIS A 96 6.31 -0.04 8.61
C HIS A 96 6.51 0.92 7.42
N ALA A 97 7.71 1.00 6.84
CA ALA A 97 8.03 2.06 5.88
C ALA A 97 8.87 1.64 4.66
N ALA A 98 9.32 0.38 4.57
CA ALA A 98 10.23 -0.06 3.51
C ALA A 98 9.65 0.06 2.09
N ASP A 99 8.33 -0.06 1.92
CA ASP A 99 7.67 -0.01 0.61
C ASP A 99 7.22 1.42 0.22
N VAL A 100 7.41 2.44 1.08
CA VAL A 100 7.06 3.84 0.76
C VAL A 100 7.67 4.30 -0.58
N PRO A 101 8.97 4.08 -0.89
CA PRO A 101 9.53 4.46 -2.19
C PRO A 101 8.84 3.78 -3.39
N ALA A 102 8.45 2.50 -3.23
CA ALA A 102 7.78 1.76 -4.29
C ALA A 102 6.36 2.30 -4.51
N LEU A 103 5.64 2.58 -3.40
CA LEU A 103 4.30 3.16 -3.43
C LEU A 103 4.28 4.53 -4.15
N LEU A 104 5.32 5.35 -3.97
CA LEU A 104 5.45 6.68 -4.58
C LEU A 104 6.07 6.68 -5.99
N TRP A 105 6.21 5.51 -6.63
CA TRP A 105 6.67 5.40 -8.01
C TRP A 105 5.72 5.96 -9.10
N PRO A 106 4.39 6.09 -8.93
CA PRO A 106 3.57 6.82 -9.90
C PRO A 106 4.04 8.27 -10.09
N ARG A 107 3.70 8.91 -11.22
CA ARG A 107 4.13 10.27 -11.55
C ARG A 107 2.94 11.22 -11.54
N GLY A 108 3.13 12.39 -10.93
CA GLY A 108 2.11 13.43 -10.80
C GLY A 108 1.21 13.20 -9.60
N GLY A 109 0.34 14.17 -9.35
CA GLY A 109 -0.54 14.19 -8.17
C GLY A 109 0.08 14.87 -6.95
N GLU A 110 -0.77 15.07 -5.97
CA GLU A 110 -0.45 15.59 -4.65
C GLU A 110 -0.92 14.58 -3.62
N LEU A 111 -0.12 14.36 -2.58
CA LEU A 111 -0.45 13.42 -1.51
C LEU A 111 -0.04 14.04 -0.18
N ARG A 112 -0.97 14.07 0.78
CA ARG A 112 -0.63 14.35 2.17
C ARG A 112 0.08 13.16 2.79
N VAL A 113 1.20 13.41 3.45
CA VAL A 113 1.94 12.40 4.20
C VAL A 113 2.07 12.87 5.64
N ALA A 114 1.54 12.08 6.58
CA ALA A 114 1.69 12.33 8.00
C ALA A 114 2.66 11.33 8.63
N GLY A 115 3.45 11.78 9.59
CA GLY A 115 4.39 10.93 10.30
C GLY A 115 4.97 11.63 11.54
N PRO A 116 5.66 10.90 12.42
CA PRO A 116 6.05 11.42 13.71
C PRO A 116 7.19 12.44 13.62
N SER A 117 7.26 13.31 14.63
CA SER A 117 8.50 14.00 14.99
C SER A 117 9.58 12.98 15.35
N GLY A 118 10.84 13.37 15.13
CA GLY A 118 11.99 12.49 15.33
C GLY A 118 12.41 12.36 16.78
N SER A 119 13.38 11.47 17.01
CA SER A 119 14.13 11.35 18.26
C SER A 119 15.61 11.08 17.94
N PRO A 120 16.52 11.05 18.94
CA PRO A 120 17.91 10.67 18.67
C PRO A 120 18.09 9.27 18.04
N ALA A 121 17.11 8.37 18.21
CA ALA A 121 17.17 7.01 17.69
C ALA A 121 16.42 6.81 16.36
N PHE A 122 15.48 7.70 16.02
CA PHE A 122 14.59 7.54 14.87
C PHE A 122 14.42 8.86 14.12
N PRO A 123 14.40 8.84 12.78
CA PRO A 123 14.24 10.05 11.98
C PRO A 123 12.87 10.71 12.23
N SER A 124 12.78 12.01 12.00
CA SER A 124 11.47 12.66 11.79
C SER A 124 10.91 12.31 10.41
N LEU A 125 9.62 12.63 10.16
CA LEU A 125 9.07 12.56 8.80
C LEU A 125 9.92 13.34 7.78
N GLY A 126 10.35 14.55 8.15
CA GLY A 126 11.20 15.37 7.30
C GLY A 126 12.54 14.71 6.97
N ASP A 127 13.20 14.13 7.96
CA ASP A 127 14.48 13.42 7.76
C ASP A 127 14.29 12.17 6.89
N PHE A 128 13.20 11.43 7.08
CA PHE A 128 12.88 10.25 6.30
C PHE A 128 12.61 10.60 4.82
N LEU A 129 11.70 11.54 4.56
CA LEU A 129 11.37 11.97 3.20
C LEU A 129 12.56 12.66 2.52
N GLY A 130 13.32 13.47 3.25
CA GLY A 130 14.53 14.12 2.74
C GLY A 130 15.64 13.12 2.39
N GLY A 131 15.89 12.15 3.27
CA GLY A 131 16.90 11.10 3.07
C GLY A 131 16.56 10.14 1.93
N LEU A 132 15.27 9.91 1.65
CA LEU A 132 14.84 9.07 0.53
C LEU A 132 14.70 9.87 -0.77
N PHE A 133 14.02 11.02 -0.76
CA PHE A 133 13.52 11.70 -1.97
C PHE A 133 14.07 13.12 -2.16
N GLY A 134 14.86 13.64 -1.21
CA GLY A 134 15.54 14.91 -1.36
C GLY A 134 16.54 14.92 -2.53
N PRO A 135 17.13 16.09 -2.87
CA PRO A 135 18.09 16.20 -3.95
C PRO A 135 19.30 15.25 -3.80
N ASP A 136 19.72 15.02 -2.56
CA ASP A 136 20.79 14.08 -2.19
C ASP A 136 20.28 12.72 -1.69
N GLY A 137 18.97 12.47 -1.79
CA GLY A 137 18.34 11.27 -1.27
C GLY A 137 18.70 10.00 -2.05
N VAL A 138 18.59 8.84 -1.40
CA VAL A 138 18.98 7.55 -2.01
C VAL A 138 18.05 7.13 -3.16
N PHE A 139 16.78 7.52 -3.10
CA PHE A 139 15.78 7.38 -4.17
C PHE A 139 15.45 8.74 -4.81
N ARG A 140 16.45 9.60 -5.03
CA ARG A 140 16.30 10.90 -5.73
C ARG A 140 15.60 10.84 -7.10
N ILE A 141 15.47 9.66 -7.72
CA ILE A 141 14.62 9.48 -8.90
C ILE A 141 13.13 9.83 -8.65
N LEU A 142 12.71 9.79 -7.38
CA LEU A 142 11.38 10.17 -6.92
C LEU A 142 11.30 11.65 -6.54
N ASN A 143 12.41 12.38 -6.56
CA ASN A 143 12.41 13.82 -6.33
C ASN A 143 11.50 14.51 -7.36
N ASN A 144 10.54 15.31 -6.89
CA ASN A 144 9.53 16.00 -7.70
C ASN A 144 8.66 15.07 -8.57
N ARG A 145 8.58 13.78 -8.22
CA ARG A 145 7.75 12.83 -8.96
C ARG A 145 6.28 12.89 -8.53
N VAL A 146 6.05 13.10 -7.23
CA VAL A 146 4.75 13.38 -6.59
C VAL A 146 4.95 14.60 -5.70
N THR A 147 3.98 15.50 -5.64
CA THR A 147 3.99 16.62 -4.67
C THR A 147 3.57 16.08 -3.30
N LEU A 148 4.42 16.22 -2.29
CA LEU A 148 4.13 15.73 -0.94
C LEU A 148 3.80 16.91 -0.02
N ASP A 149 2.60 16.91 0.54
CA ASP A 149 2.20 17.79 1.66
C ASP A 149 2.53 17.09 2.98
N ALA A 150 3.70 17.38 3.55
CA ALA A 150 4.23 16.67 4.71
C ALA A 150 3.74 17.31 6.02
N VAL A 151 3.05 16.54 6.86
CA VAL A 151 2.59 16.94 8.19
C VAL A 151 3.35 16.15 9.26
N THR A 152 4.20 16.83 10.02
CA THR A 152 4.92 16.20 11.14
C THR A 152 4.05 16.28 12.40
N VAL A 153 3.71 15.12 12.96
CA VAL A 153 2.94 14.99 14.21
C VAL A 153 3.89 15.03 15.40
N ASP A 154 3.73 16.00 16.30
CA ASP A 154 4.54 16.08 17.52
C ASP A 154 4.16 14.96 18.50
N ILE A 155 5.03 13.97 18.65
CA ILE A 155 4.81 12.82 19.52
C ILE A 155 4.82 13.17 21.02
N THR A 156 5.19 14.41 21.38
CA THR A 156 5.23 14.90 22.77
C THR A 156 4.08 15.84 23.11
N ALA A 157 3.23 16.17 22.14
CA ALA A 157 2.10 17.06 22.35
C ALA A 157 1.03 16.41 23.27
N ASP A 158 0.43 17.23 24.12
CA ASP A 158 -0.68 16.81 24.99
C ASP A 158 -2.01 16.68 24.23
N GLU A 159 -2.12 17.33 23.06
CA GLU A 159 -3.32 17.33 22.22
C GLU A 159 -3.06 16.62 20.87
N PRO A 160 -4.05 15.90 20.33
CA PRO A 160 -3.89 15.22 19.04
C PRO A 160 -3.75 16.24 17.90
N THR A 161 -2.99 15.86 16.87
CA THR A 161 -2.89 16.61 15.61
C THR A 161 -3.89 16.04 14.60
N ASP A 162 -4.79 16.88 14.11
CA ASP A 162 -5.65 16.52 12.97
C ASP A 162 -4.84 16.54 11.68
N VAL A 163 -4.77 15.40 11.00
CA VAL A 163 -4.03 15.23 9.73
C VAL A 163 -4.94 15.01 8.53
N LEU A 164 -6.22 14.69 8.77
CA LEU A 164 -7.25 14.50 7.76
C LEU A 164 -8.62 14.82 8.34
N SER A 165 -9.39 15.65 7.64
CA SER A 165 -10.77 16.05 7.97
C SER A 165 -11.68 15.90 6.75
N GLU A 166 -12.96 15.58 6.96
CA GLU A 166 -13.94 15.62 5.88
C GLU A 166 -14.13 17.07 5.39
N GLY A 167 -13.99 17.30 4.08
CA GLY A 167 -14.20 18.61 3.45
C GLY A 167 -12.93 19.43 3.18
N GLY A 168 -11.74 18.88 3.45
CA GLY A 168 -10.44 19.51 3.24
C GLY A 168 -9.66 19.71 4.52
#